data_AF-A0A534SG46-F1
#
_entry.id   AF-A0A534SG46-F1
#
_cell.length_a   1.000
_cell.length_b   1.000
_cell.length_c   1.000
_cell.angle_alpha   90.00
_cell.angle_beta   90.00
_cell.angle_gamma   90.00
#
_symmetry.space_group_name_H-M   'P 1'
#
loop_
_entity.id
_entity.type
_entity.pdbx_description
1 polymer ?
#
loop_
_entity_poly.entity_id
_entity_poly.type
_entity_poly.pdbx_seq_one_letter_code
_entity_poly.pdbx_strand_id
1 'polypeptide(L)'
;MEENIDLLDDILIQERSINLQTLSDVITLAVEIAREGREGRRIGTLFVISDEETVLASSKPLILDPLWYHPGDEKHIKNPNMRETI
;
A
#
# COMPACT_ATOMS: atom_id res chain seq x y z
N MET A 1 -4.57 9.65 -25.98
CA MET A 1 -5.81 8.86 -25.85
C MET A 1 -5.47 7.74 -24.90
N GLU A 2 -5.52 8.02 -23.60
CA GLU A 2 -5.43 7.00 -22.56
C GLU A 2 -6.58 7.33 -21.63
N GLU A 3 -7.72 6.70 -21.91
CA GLU A 3 -8.79 6.57 -20.93
C GLU A 3 -8.25 5.70 -19.82
N ASN A 4 -7.61 6.33 -18.83
CA ASN A 4 -7.42 5.71 -17.54
C ASN A 4 -8.77 5.81 -16.84
N ILE A 5 -9.64 4.84 -17.13
CA ILE A 5 -10.82 4.60 -16.30
C ILE A 5 -10.22 4.18 -14.96
N ASP A 6 -10.14 5.12 -14.01
CA ASP A 6 -9.74 4.81 -12.65
C ASP A 6 -10.86 3.93 -12.11
N LEU A 7 -10.63 2.61 -12.19
CA LEU A 7 -11.61 1.54 -12.01
C LEU A 7 -12.25 1.58 -10.60
N LEU A 8 -11.68 2.41 -9.73
CA LEU A 8 -12.06 2.60 -8.35
C LEU A 8 -12.80 3.93 -8.11
N ASP A 9 -12.92 4.82 -9.09
CA ASP A 9 -13.60 6.12 -8.94
C ASP A 9 -15.02 5.99 -8.37
N ASP A 10 -15.75 4.95 -8.79
CA ASP A 10 -17.11 4.68 -8.34
C ASP A 10 -17.21 4.22 -6.87
N ILE A 11 -16.09 3.76 -6.28
CA ILE A 11 -16.04 3.25 -4.89
C ILE A 11 -15.23 4.18 -3.96
N LEU A 12 -14.43 5.09 -4.51
CA LEU A 12 -13.61 6.02 -3.75
C LEU A 12 -14.45 7.24 -3.30
N ILE A 13 -14.87 7.24 -2.04
CA ILE A 13 -15.65 8.34 -1.46
C ILE A 13 -14.70 9.50 -1.09
N GLN A 14 -14.90 10.69 -1.68
CA GLN A 14 -14.10 11.90 -1.43
C GLN A 14 -14.34 12.59 -0.06
N GLU A 15 -15.05 11.94 0.86
CA GLU A 15 -15.56 12.56 2.09
C GLU A 15 -14.46 12.73 3.16
N ARG A 16 -13.30 12.10 2.99
CA ARG A 16 -12.17 12.20 3.93
C ARG A 16 -10.96 12.82 3.23
N SER A 17 -10.16 13.59 3.97
CA SER A 17 -8.84 14.12 3.55
C SER A 17 -7.82 13.00 3.33
N ILE A 18 -8.15 12.01 2.51
CA ILE A 18 -7.36 10.84 2.17
C ILE A 18 -6.80 11.05 0.78
N ASN A 19 -5.54 10.68 0.59
CA ASN A 19 -4.94 10.66 -0.73
C ASN A 19 -5.55 9.49 -1.53
N LEU A 20 -6.48 9.81 -2.44
CA LEU A 20 -7.17 8.82 -3.28
C LEU A 20 -6.22 8.04 -4.18
N GLN A 21 -5.14 8.67 -4.62
CA GLN A 21 -4.12 7.97 -5.42
C GLN A 21 -3.45 6.87 -4.61
N THR A 22 -3.03 7.16 -3.37
CA THR A 22 -2.44 6.14 -2.50
C THR A 22 -3.45 5.02 -2.21
N LEU A 23 -4.71 5.36 -1.99
CA LEU A 23 -5.76 4.38 -1.75
C LEU A 23 -5.98 3.46 -2.96
N SER A 24 -6.02 4.03 -4.17
CA SER A 24 -6.15 3.29 -5.43
C SER A 24 -4.95 2.34 -5.65
N ASP A 25 -3.72 2.84 -5.42
CA ASP A 25 -2.49 2.05 -5.53
C ASP A 25 -2.47 0.87 -4.55
N VAL A 26 -2.93 1.08 -3.30
CA VAL A 26 -2.99 0.05 -2.25
C VAL A 26 -4.07 -0.99 -2.54
N ILE A 27 -5.27 -0.57 -2.98
CA ILE A 27 -6.35 -1.51 -3.34
C ILE A 27 -5.89 -2.42 -4.50
N THR A 28 -5.24 -1.83 -5.50
CA THR A 28 -4.69 -2.58 -6.62
C THR A 28 -3.68 -3.64 -6.14
N LEU A 29 -2.73 -3.25 -5.28
CA LEU A 29 -1.76 -4.18 -4.69
C LEU A 29 -2.45 -5.27 -3.85
N ALA A 30 -3.46 -4.92 -3.06
CA ALA A 30 -4.20 -5.89 -2.25
C ALA A 30 -4.90 -6.96 -3.11
N VAL A 31 -5.46 -6.57 -4.26
CA VAL A 31 -6.06 -7.51 -5.22
C VAL A 31 -5.01 -8.42 -5.87
N GLU A 32 -3.85 -7.86 -6.23
CA GLU A 32 -2.72 -8.65 -6.75
C GLU A 32 -2.27 -9.71 -5.75
N ILE A 33 -2.02 -9.32 -4.49
CA ILE A 33 -1.63 -10.24 -3.40
C ILE A 33 -2.73 -11.28 -3.16
N ALA A 34 -4.01 -10.89 -3.18
CA ALA A 34 -5.11 -11.83 -2.99
C ALA A 34 -5.19 -12.88 -4.10
N ARG A 35 -4.87 -12.50 -5.34
CA ARG A 35 -4.94 -13.38 -6.51
C ARG A 35 -3.71 -14.29 -6.65
N GLU A 36 -2.52 -13.71 -6.55
CA GLU A 36 -1.25 -14.39 -6.82
C GLU A 36 -0.61 -14.97 -5.57
N GLY A 37 -0.92 -14.38 -4.41
CA GLY A 37 -0.11 -14.54 -3.21
C GLY A 37 1.22 -13.80 -3.33
N ARG A 38 2.05 -13.88 -2.30
CA ARG A 38 3.43 -13.38 -2.34
C ARG A 38 4.34 -14.59 -2.57
N GLU A 39 5.25 -14.49 -3.54
CA GLU A 39 6.13 -15.61 -3.93
C GLU A 39 5.36 -16.92 -4.26
N GLY A 40 4.12 -16.78 -4.78
CA GLY A 40 3.23 -17.90 -5.07
C GLY A 40 2.58 -18.56 -3.84
N ARG A 41 2.71 -17.97 -2.65
CA ARG A 41 2.08 -18.44 -1.41
C ARG A 41 0.95 -17.51 -1.00
N ARG A 42 -0.18 -18.09 -0.60
CA ARG A 42 -1.30 -17.32 -0.02
C ARG A 42 -0.89 -16.84 1.36
N ILE A 43 -0.74 -15.53 1.50
CA ILE A 43 -0.41 -14.85 2.75
C ILE A 43 -1.54 -13.87 3.05
N GLY A 44 -2.04 -13.88 4.28
CA GLY A 44 -2.96 -12.86 4.75
C GLY A 44 -2.20 -11.56 4.96
N THR A 45 -2.64 -10.48 4.32
CA THR A 45 -1.98 -9.18 4.36
C THR A 45 -2.92 -8.13 4.92
N LEU A 46 -2.41 -7.27 5.81
CA LEU A 46 -3.12 -6.14 6.38
C LEU A 46 -2.46 -4.85 5.88
N PHE A 47 -3.27 -3.96 5.33
CA PHE A 47 -2.85 -2.60 4.99
C PHE A 47 -3.47 -1.62 5.97
N VAL A 48 -2.66 -0.65 6.41
CA VAL A 48 -3.11 0.52 7.18
C VAL A 48 -2.82 1.75 6.33
N ILE A 49 -3.82 2.58 6.14
CA ILE A 49 -3.76 3.74 5.25
C ILE A 49 -4.12 4.98 6.07
N SER A 50 -3.34 6.04 5.91
CA SER A 50 -3.41 7.29 6.68
C SER A 50 -2.97 7.17 8.14
N ASP A 51 -2.67 8.33 8.74
CA ASP A 51 -2.27 8.51 10.14
C ASP A 51 -1.11 7.59 10.58
N GLU A 52 -0.10 7.47 9.70
CA GLU A 52 1.06 6.60 9.94
C GLU A 52 1.81 6.95 11.23
N GLU A 53 1.88 8.23 11.58
CA GLU A 53 2.57 8.70 12.79
C GLU A 53 1.91 8.12 14.05
N THR A 54 0.59 8.19 14.16
CA THR A 54 -0.16 7.65 15.31
C THR A 54 -0.05 6.12 15.38
N VAL A 55 -0.10 5.45 14.22
CA VAL A 55 0.02 3.98 14.13
C VAL A 55 1.41 3.54 14.55
N LEU A 56 2.46 4.18 14.04
CA LEU A 56 3.85 3.87 14.39
C LEU A 56 4.16 4.19 15.86
N ALA A 57 3.59 5.26 16.42
CA ALA A 57 3.73 5.56 17.84
C ALA A 57 3.07 4.50 18.75
N SER A 58 2.03 3.84 18.26
CA SER A 58 1.24 2.85 19.01
C SER A 58 1.61 1.40 18.72
N SER A 59 2.52 1.15 17.77
CA SER A 59 2.93 -0.18 17.33
C SER A 59 4.45 -0.36 17.40
N LYS A 60 4.90 -1.62 17.47
CA LYS A 60 6.32 -1.97 17.42
C LYS A 60 6.49 -3.23 16.57
N PRO A 61 7.50 -3.28 15.70
CA PRO A 61 7.76 -4.48 14.91
C PRO A 61 8.23 -5.62 15.83
N LEU A 62 7.79 -6.85 15.53
CA LEU A 62 8.21 -8.05 16.28
C LEU A 62 9.65 -8.48 15.95
N ILE A 63 10.13 -8.10 14.77
CA ILE A 63 11.47 -8.35 14.26
C ILE A 63 12.11 -7.02 13.83
N LEU A 64 13.30 -7.08 13.22
CA LEU A 64 13.92 -5.92 12.59
C LEU A 64 13.01 -5.37 11.48
N ASP A 65 12.79 -4.05 11.46
CA ASP A 65 12.15 -3.38 10.34
C ASP A 65 13.11 -3.38 9.13
N PRO A 66 12.78 -4.11 8.04
CA PRO A 66 13.66 -4.21 6.87
C PRO A 66 13.74 -2.90 6.07
N LEU A 67 12.84 -1.95 6.30
CA LEU A 67 12.80 -0.65 5.61
C LEU A 67 13.42 0.48 6.47
N TRP A 68 13.94 0.14 7.65
CA TRP A 68 14.55 1.10 8.55
C TRP A 68 15.80 1.73 7.91
N TYR A 69 15.96 3.06 8.06
CA TYR A 69 16.97 3.90 7.39
C TYR A 69 16.89 4.03 5.86
N HIS A 70 15.96 3.36 5.17
CA HIS A 70 15.74 3.64 3.75
C HIS A 70 15.08 5.01 3.55
N PRO A 71 15.51 5.77 2.53
CA PRO A 71 14.94 7.08 2.24
C PRO A 71 13.47 6.94 1.79
N GLY A 72 12.67 8.00 2.02
CA GLY A 72 11.21 7.93 1.88
C GLY A 72 10.73 7.67 0.46
N ASP A 73 11.46 8.20 -0.53
CA ASP A 73 11.23 8.00 -1.96
C ASP A 73 11.45 6.54 -2.39
N GLU A 74 12.45 5.85 -1.83
CA GLU A 74 12.65 4.42 -2.07
C GLU A 74 11.49 3.57 -1.54
N LYS A 75 10.86 4.01 -0.44
CA LYS A 75 9.73 3.34 0.22
C LYS A 75 8.36 3.63 -0.40
N HIS A 76 8.32 4.40 -1.47
CA HIS A 76 7.05 4.76 -2.09
C HIS A 76 6.40 3.56 -2.80
N ILE A 77 5.09 3.36 -2.63
CA ILE A 77 4.32 2.22 -3.20
C ILE A 77 4.35 2.15 -4.74
N LYS A 78 4.69 3.26 -5.40
CA LYS A 78 4.85 3.35 -6.85
C LYS A 78 6.23 2.88 -7.34
N ASN A 79 7.20 2.72 -6.44
CA ASN A 79 8.50 2.16 -6.79
C ASN A 79 8.34 0.66 -7.06
N PRO A 80 8.61 0.16 -8.28
CA PRO A 80 8.44 -1.26 -8.60
C PRO A 80 9.28 -2.18 -7.70
N ASN A 81 10.48 -1.74 -7.31
CA ASN A 81 11.34 -2.51 -6.40
C ASN A 81 10.74 -2.59 -4.98
N MET A 82 9.98 -1.58 -4.58
CA MET A 82 9.28 -1.56 -3.29
C MET A 82 7.99 -2.39 -3.32
N ARG A 83 7.27 -2.41 -4.44
CA ARG A 83 6.06 -3.26 -4.60
C ARG A 83 6.36 -4.74 -4.39
N GLU A 84 7.55 -5.18 -4.78
CA GLU A 84 7.99 -6.56 -4.52
C GLU A 84 8.49 -6.78 -3.08
N THR A 85 8.59 -5.74 -2.27
CA THR A 85 9.03 -5.86 -0.88
C THR A 85 7.85 -5.87 0.09
N ILE A 86 6.72 -5.24 -0.28
CA ILE A 86 5.48 -5.13 0.50
C ILE A 86 4.55 -6.30 0.19
#